data_AF-A0A2Z6NFI1-F1
#
_entry.id   AF-A0A2Z6NFI1-F1
#
_cell.length_a   1.000
_cell.length_b   1.000
_cell.length_c   1.000
_cell.angle_alpha   90.00
_cell.angle_beta   90.00
_cell.angle_gamma   90.00
#
_symmetry.space_group_name_H-M   'P 1'
#
loop_
_entity.id
_entity.type
_entity.pdbx_description
1 polymer ?
#
loop_
_entity_poly.entity_id
_entity_poly.type
_entity_poly.pdbx_seq_one_letter_code
_entity_poly.pdbx_strand_id
1 'polypeptide(L)'
;MEDRSGDVEINRHVHPIKTTKGGWHAAIFIIVMEAAEQFAYIGLGSSLILYLTNAFHEPLTVAAKNRNTWVGVSSIFPLLGGFIADSYLGRFKTIIISSLIYLLGMIVLTLSVSVLRSKKLFFTALYVLSVGNGGHKPCVQTFAADQFAEDTLEERDAKSSFFNWWA
;
A
#
# COMPACT_ATOMS: atom_id res chain seq x y z
N MET A 1 -32.47 -43.24 40.23
CA MET A 1 -32.73 -42.06 39.38
C MET A 1 -32.25 -40.89 40.19
N GLU A 2 -31.00 -40.47 39.95
CA GLU A 2 -30.49 -39.17 40.37
C GLU A 2 -29.50 -38.79 39.27
N ASP A 3 -29.84 -37.70 38.58
CA ASP A 3 -29.30 -37.23 37.33
C ASP A 3 -27.82 -36.82 37.48
N ARG A 4 -26.93 -37.48 36.72
CA ARG A 4 -25.50 -37.15 36.63
C ARG A 4 -25.17 -36.60 35.24
N SER A 5 -26.07 -35.79 34.68
CA SER A 5 -25.96 -35.17 33.36
C SER A 5 -25.98 -33.63 33.39
N GLY A 6 -25.51 -33.01 34.48
CA GLY A 6 -25.48 -31.55 34.63
C GLY A 6 -24.13 -30.87 34.42
N ASP A 7 -23.03 -31.62 34.44
CA ASP A 7 -21.69 -31.03 34.67
C ASP A 7 -20.78 -31.02 33.42
N VAL A 8 -21.34 -31.12 32.21
CA VAL A 8 -20.54 -31.25 30.97
C VAL A 8 -20.55 -29.99 30.07
N GLU A 9 -21.36 -28.96 30.33
CA GLU A 9 -21.54 -27.88 29.32
C GLU A 9 -21.27 -26.43 29.77
N ILE A 10 -20.53 -26.20 30.87
CA ILE A 10 -20.13 -24.83 31.27
C ILE A 10 -18.61 -24.63 31.25
N ASN A 11 -17.94 -25.24 30.27
CA ASN A 11 -16.62 -24.82 29.83
C ASN A 11 -16.72 -24.23 28.42
N ARG A 12 -17.59 -23.21 28.26
CA ARG A 12 -17.39 -22.26 27.18
C ARG A 12 -16.12 -21.52 27.55
N HIS A 13 -14.99 -21.97 27.00
CA HIS A 13 -13.74 -21.24 27.00
C HIS A 13 -14.07 -19.77 26.73
N VAL A 14 -14.02 -18.95 27.77
CA VAL A 14 -14.02 -17.50 27.63
C VAL A 14 -12.68 -17.23 26.95
N HIS A 15 -12.67 -17.26 25.62
CA HIS A 15 -11.58 -16.71 24.87
C HIS A 15 -11.40 -15.30 25.42
N PRO A 16 -10.22 -14.95 25.97
CA PRO A 16 -10.00 -13.60 26.44
C PRO A 16 -10.29 -12.71 25.24
N ILE A 17 -11.23 -11.77 25.41
CA ILE A 17 -11.48 -10.71 24.45
C ILE A 17 -10.11 -10.07 24.25
N LYS A 18 -9.43 -10.42 23.15
CA LYS A 18 -8.20 -9.75 22.78
C LYS A 18 -8.65 -8.33 22.55
N THR A 19 -8.13 -7.41 23.35
CA THR A 19 -8.29 -5.99 23.09
C THR A 19 -7.56 -5.70 21.79
N THR A 20 -8.26 -5.87 20.68
CA THR A 20 -7.75 -5.60 19.34
C THR A 20 -7.47 -4.11 19.32
N LYS A 21 -6.19 -3.72 19.28
CA LYS A 21 -5.75 -2.32 19.15
C LYS A 21 -6.04 -1.73 17.75
N GLY A 22 -6.91 -2.38 16.97
CA GLY A 22 -7.35 -2.01 15.63
C GLY A 22 -8.81 -1.55 15.63
N GLY A 23 -9.33 -1.15 14.47
CA GLY A 23 -10.70 -0.69 14.27
C GLY A 23 -10.78 0.47 13.28
N TRP A 24 -11.94 1.14 13.22
CA TRP A 24 -12.20 2.22 12.25
C TRP A 24 -11.18 3.35 12.28
N HIS A 25 -10.68 3.74 13.45
CA HIS A 25 -9.65 4.80 13.53
C HIS A 25 -8.34 4.40 12.84
N ALA A 26 -7.91 3.15 13.00
CA ALA A 26 -6.72 2.64 12.33
C ALA A 26 -6.96 2.47 10.82
N ALA A 27 -8.13 1.93 10.44
CA ALA A 27 -8.50 1.76 9.04
C ALA A 27 -8.57 3.10 8.29
N ILE A 28 -9.20 4.13 8.88
CA ILE A 28 -9.26 5.49 8.29
C ILE A 28 -7.87 6.08 8.13
N PHE A 29 -6.98 5.92 9.12
CA PHE A 29 -5.60 6.40 9.01
C PHE A 29 -4.87 5.73 7.83
N ILE A 30 -5.03 4.42 7.67
CA ILE A 30 -4.44 3.67 6.55
C ILE A 30 -5.04 4.14 5.21
N ILE A 31 -6.36 4.32 5.13
CA ILE A 31 -7.04 4.85 3.92
C ILE A 31 -6.48 6.21 3.54
N VAL A 32 -6.36 7.14 4.50
CA VAL A 32 -5.86 8.50 4.23
C VAL A 32 -4.41 8.46 3.78
N MET A 33 -3.58 7.60 4.40
CA MET A 33 -2.18 7.42 4.01
C MET A 33 -2.07 6.88 2.59
N GLU A 34 -2.85 5.84 2.24
CA GLU A 34 -2.92 5.29 0.87
C GLU A 34 -3.39 6.35 -0.13
N ALA A 35 -4.44 7.11 0.20
CA ALA A 35 -4.96 8.15 -0.67
C ALA A 35 -3.93 9.25 -0.93
N ALA A 36 -3.15 9.65 0.09
CA ALA A 36 -2.07 10.61 -0.06
C ALA A 36 -0.94 10.08 -0.95
N GLU A 37 -0.58 8.80 -0.80
CA GLU A 37 0.42 8.16 -1.63
C GLU A 37 -0.02 8.11 -3.11
N GLN A 38 -1.26 7.65 -3.33
CA GLN A 38 -1.86 7.56 -4.66
C GLN A 38 -1.98 8.93 -5.32
N PHE A 39 -2.33 9.97 -4.56
CA PHE A 39 -2.35 11.35 -5.04
C PHE A 39 -0.97 11.81 -5.51
N ALA A 40 0.08 11.55 -4.73
CA ALA A 40 1.45 11.88 -5.11
C ALA A 40 1.88 11.14 -6.39
N TYR A 41 1.56 9.84 -6.50
CA TYR A 41 1.87 9.03 -7.67
C TYR A 41 1.16 9.53 -8.94
N ILE A 42 -0.15 9.83 -8.85
CA ILE A 42 -0.92 10.39 -9.98
C ILE A 42 -0.42 11.79 -10.35
N GLY A 43 -0.14 12.63 -9.34
CA GLY A 43 0.41 13.98 -9.53
C GLY A 43 1.75 13.97 -10.26
N LEU A 44 2.63 13.04 -9.88
CA LEU A 44 3.90 12.81 -10.58
C LEU A 44 3.66 12.33 -12.02
N GLY A 45 2.79 11.34 -12.21
CA GLY A 45 2.51 10.74 -13.52
C GLY A 45 1.83 11.70 -14.51
N SER A 46 1.09 12.70 -14.02
CA SER A 46 0.49 13.76 -14.84
C SER A 46 1.52 14.82 -15.25
N SER A 47 2.43 15.19 -14.34
CA SER A 47 3.44 16.23 -14.58
C SER A 47 4.65 15.72 -15.39
N LEU A 48 4.82 14.41 -15.50
CA LEU A 48 6.02 13.78 -16.07
C LEU A 48 6.31 14.19 -17.51
N ILE A 49 5.32 14.13 -18.42
CA ILE A 49 5.54 14.51 -19.83
C ILE A 49 5.98 15.97 -19.92
N LEU A 50 5.25 16.86 -19.23
CA LEU A 50 5.53 18.29 -19.24
C LEU A 50 6.94 18.59 -18.74
N TYR A 51 7.38 17.89 -17.69
CA TYR A 51 8.73 18.03 -17.17
C TYR A 51 9.79 17.53 -18.15
N LEU A 52 9.59 16.35 -18.77
CA LEU A 52 10.54 15.80 -19.75
C LEU A 52 10.67 16.69 -20.99
N THR A 53 9.58 17.27 -21.47
CA THR A 53 9.59 18.16 -22.64
C THR A 53 10.20 19.53 -22.31
N ASN A 54 9.88 20.12 -21.15
CA ASN A 54 10.32 21.48 -20.84
C ASN A 54 11.70 21.54 -20.19
N ALA A 55 12.04 20.60 -19.30
CA ALA A 55 13.30 20.63 -18.57
C ALA A 55 14.43 19.92 -19.33
N PHE A 56 14.14 18.73 -19.89
CA PHE A 56 15.14 17.93 -20.62
C PHE A 56 15.07 18.09 -22.14
N HIS A 57 14.18 18.96 -22.64
CA HIS A 57 14.01 19.23 -24.07
C HIS A 57 13.79 17.95 -24.90
N GLU A 58 13.15 16.94 -24.31
CA GLU A 58 12.79 15.74 -25.04
C GLU A 58 11.63 16.03 -26.01
N PRO A 59 11.64 15.47 -27.23
CA PRO A 59 10.47 15.53 -28.08
C PRO A 59 9.31 14.79 -27.43
N LEU A 60 8.08 15.28 -27.64
CA LEU A 60 6.86 14.75 -27.03
C LEU A 60 6.70 13.23 -27.21
N THR A 61 7.13 12.70 -28.36
CA THR A 61 7.09 11.26 -28.67
C THR A 61 7.99 10.44 -27.74
N VAL A 62 9.19 10.94 -27.42
CA VAL A 62 10.13 10.29 -26.51
C VAL A 62 9.65 10.43 -25.07
N ALA A 63 9.16 11.60 -24.67
CA ALA A 63 8.59 11.82 -23.34
C ALA A 63 7.38 10.91 -23.05
N ALA A 64 6.46 10.77 -24.01
CA ALA A 64 5.33 9.87 -23.92
C ALA A 64 5.76 8.40 -23.84
N LYS A 65 6.77 7.99 -24.62
CA LYS A 65 7.36 6.64 -24.54
C LYS A 65 7.94 6.38 -23.16
N ASN A 66 8.69 7.32 -22.60
CA ASN A 66 9.29 7.20 -21.27
C ASN A 66 8.21 7.10 -20.18
N ARG A 67 7.15 7.92 -20.26
CA ARG A 67 5.99 7.82 -19.36
C ARG A 67 5.31 6.46 -19.46
N ASN A 68 5.02 5.98 -20.67
CA ASN A 68 4.32 4.71 -20.87
C ASN A 68 5.17 3.53 -20.40
N THR A 69 6.49 3.60 -20.58
CA THR A 69 7.44 2.61 -20.08
C THR A 69 7.43 2.59 -18.55
N TRP A 70 7.47 3.76 -17.90
CA TRP A 70 7.37 3.86 -16.45
C TRP A 70 6.07 3.28 -15.90
N VAL A 71 4.93 3.58 -16.54
CA VAL A 71 3.63 3.00 -16.17
C VAL A 71 3.65 1.47 -16.34
N GLY A 72 4.15 0.97 -17.47
CA GLY A 72 4.23 -0.47 -17.73
C GLY A 72 5.11 -1.21 -16.71
N VAL A 73 6.27 -0.66 -16.38
CA VAL A 73 7.16 -1.18 -15.33
C VAL A 73 6.48 -1.15 -13.96
N SER A 74 5.80 -0.04 -13.62
CA SER A 74 5.08 0.11 -12.35
C SER A 74 3.90 -0.84 -12.21
N SER A 75 3.34 -1.37 -13.31
CA SER A 75 2.29 -2.38 -13.28
C SER A 75 2.79 -3.80 -13.01
N ILE A 76 4.08 -4.08 -13.26
CA ILE A 76 4.68 -5.40 -13.02
C ILE A 76 5.10 -5.55 -11.55
N PHE A 77 5.58 -4.47 -10.94
CA PHE A 77 6.07 -4.50 -9.56
C PHE A 77 5.04 -4.93 -8.50
N PRO A 78 3.73 -4.65 -8.61
CA PRO A 78 2.71 -5.18 -7.71
C PRO A 78 2.67 -6.71 -7.64
N LEU A 79 2.84 -7.38 -8.79
CA LEU A 79 2.87 -8.83 -8.85
C LEU A 79 4.09 -9.39 -8.13
N LEU A 80 5.26 -8.76 -8.34
CA LEU A 80 6.50 -9.13 -7.65
C LEU A 80 6.44 -8.83 -6.15
N GLY A 81 5.90 -7.66 -5.78
CA GLY A 81 5.75 -7.22 -4.39
C GLY A 81 4.85 -8.16 -3.58
N GLY A 82 3.71 -8.56 -4.15
CA GLY A 82 2.81 -9.55 -3.55
C GLY A 82 3.49 -10.89 -3.35
N PHE A 83 4.16 -11.42 -4.39
CA PHE A 83 4.89 -12.69 -4.29
C PHE A 83 5.97 -12.69 -3.20
N ILE A 84 6.74 -11.59 -3.09
CA ILE A 84 7.76 -11.43 -2.04
C ILE A 84 7.12 -11.34 -0.64
N ALA A 85 6.00 -10.62 -0.52
CA ALA A 85 5.27 -10.49 0.74
C ALA A 85 4.77 -11.83 1.26
N ASP A 86 4.24 -12.65 0.36
CA ASP A 86 3.69 -13.97 0.67
C ASP A 86 4.79 -15.01 0.95
N SER A 87 5.96 -14.88 0.31
CA SER A 87 7.02 -15.90 0.40
C SER A 87 8.03 -15.70 1.53
N TYR A 88 8.40 -14.45 1.88
CA TYR A 88 9.61 -14.22 2.70
C TYR A 88 9.43 -13.30 3.92
N LEU A 89 8.67 -12.20 3.81
CA LEU A 89 8.73 -11.11 4.81
C LEU A 89 7.51 -11.03 5.74
N GLY A 90 6.35 -11.52 5.29
CA GLY A 90 5.07 -11.25 5.93
C GLY A 90 4.54 -9.84 5.64
N ARG A 91 3.21 -9.68 5.64
CA ARG A 91 2.50 -8.48 5.14
C ARG A 91 2.97 -7.16 5.74
N PHE A 92 3.08 -7.08 7.07
CA PHE A 92 3.44 -5.83 7.75
C PHE A 92 4.86 -5.34 7.42
N LYS A 93 5.85 -6.25 7.37
CA LYS A 93 7.24 -5.87 7.07
C LYS A 93 7.40 -5.40 5.63
N THR A 94 6.69 -6.02 4.69
CA THR A 94 6.69 -5.56 3.29
C THR A 94 6.12 -4.16 3.17
N ILE A 95 5.00 -3.84 3.85
CA ILE A 95 4.41 -2.49 3.85
C ILE A 95 5.44 -1.46 4.33
N ILE A 96 6.04 -1.68 5.50
CA ILE A 96 7.02 -0.73 6.05
C ILE A 96 8.23 -0.53 5.13
N ILE A 97 8.78 -1.62 4.59
CA ILE A 97 9.93 -1.53 3.67
C ILE A 97 9.54 -0.81 2.37
N SER A 98 8.38 -1.11 1.80
CA SER A 98 7.86 -0.46 0.60
C SER A 98 7.61 1.03 0.81
N SER A 99 7.01 1.43 1.93
CA SER A 99 6.80 2.84 2.27
C SER A 99 8.13 3.59 2.44
N LEU A 100 9.14 2.96 3.07
CA LEU A 100 10.48 3.56 3.18
C LEU A 100 11.15 3.74 1.82
N ILE A 101 11.06 2.73 0.93
CA ILE A 101 11.59 2.81 -0.44
C ILE A 101 10.87 3.90 -1.24
N TYR A 102 9.54 4.02 -1.10
CA TYR A 102 8.75 5.04 -1.78
C TYR A 102 9.14 6.45 -1.32
N LEU A 103 9.26 6.66 -0.01
CA LEU A 103 9.66 7.94 0.57
C LEU A 103 11.08 8.33 0.16
N LEU A 104 12.01 7.38 0.15
CA LEU A 104 13.36 7.61 -0.37
C LEU A 104 13.34 7.97 -1.86
N GLY A 105 12.55 7.25 -2.67
CA GLY A 105 12.36 7.53 -4.09
C GLY A 105 11.86 8.96 -4.33
N MET A 106 10.86 9.41 -3.56
CA MET A 106 10.34 10.77 -3.61
C MET A 106 11.40 11.81 -3.25
N ILE A 107 12.15 11.61 -2.16
CA ILE A 107 13.22 12.54 -1.75
C ILE A 107 14.28 12.66 -2.83
N VAL A 108 14.78 11.54 -3.36
CA VAL A 108 15.81 11.53 -4.41
C VAL A 108 15.28 12.17 -5.69
N LEU A 109 14.01 11.92 -6.04
CA LEU A 109 13.37 12.53 -7.20
C LEU A 109 13.28 14.05 -7.06
N THR A 110 12.80 14.55 -5.91
CA THR A 110 12.74 15.98 -5.62
C THR A 110 14.13 16.63 -5.64
N LEU A 111 15.14 16.01 -5.03
CA LEU A 111 16.52 16.51 -5.06
C LEU A 111 17.09 16.52 -6.49
N SER A 112 16.77 15.51 -7.29
CA SER A 112 17.19 15.42 -8.69
C SER A 112 16.60 16.57 -9.53
N VAL A 113 15.36 16.96 -9.26
CA VAL A 113 14.68 18.07 -9.96
C VAL A 113 15.19 19.43 -9.48
N SER A 114 15.33 19.61 -8.16
CA SER A 114 15.62 20.90 -7.53
C SER A 114 17.09 21.31 -7.59
N VAL A 115 18.03 20.38 -7.37
CA VAL A 115 19.44 20.70 -7.15
C VAL A 115 20.33 20.13 -8.26
N LEU A 116 20.20 18.84 -8.55
CA LEU A 116 21.19 18.13 -9.37
C LEU A 116 20.92 18.22 -10.88
N ARG A 117 19.66 18.49 -11.28
CA ARG A 117 19.18 18.51 -12.68
C ARG A 117 19.71 17.35 -13.52
N SER A 118 19.90 16.19 -12.91
CA SER A 118 20.51 15.02 -13.54
C SER A 118 19.44 14.09 -14.08
N LYS A 119 19.38 13.95 -15.40
CA LYS A 119 18.44 13.06 -16.07
C LYS A 119 18.58 11.59 -15.62
N LYS A 120 19.82 11.13 -15.40
CA LYS A 120 20.07 9.76 -14.95
C LYS A 120 19.51 9.52 -13.55
N LEU A 121 19.80 10.42 -12.61
CA LEU A 121 19.29 10.32 -11.24
C LEU A 121 17.77 10.44 -11.19
N PHE A 122 17.18 11.30 -12.04
CA PHE A 122 15.74 11.43 -12.17
C PHE A 122 15.08 10.10 -12.55
N PHE A 123 15.57 9.44 -13.62
CA PHE A 123 15.01 8.15 -14.04
C PHE A 123 15.29 7.04 -13.02
N THR A 124 16.47 7.01 -12.39
CA THR A 124 16.75 6.06 -11.32
C THR A 124 15.77 6.22 -10.16
N ALA A 125 15.55 7.45 -9.68
CA ALA A 125 14.59 7.73 -8.62
C ALA A 125 13.16 7.36 -9.02
N LEU A 126 12.79 7.66 -10.27
CA LEU A 126 11.48 7.34 -10.83
C LEU A 126 11.19 5.82 -10.84
N TYR A 127 12.20 4.99 -11.13
CA TYR A 127 12.07 3.53 -11.07
C TYR A 127 12.13 2.99 -9.64
N VAL A 128 12.93 3.58 -8.74
CA VAL A 128 12.89 3.24 -7.31
C VAL A 128 11.50 3.49 -6.73
N LEU A 129 10.86 4.58 -7.14
CA LEU A 129 9.49 4.88 -6.76
C LEU A 129 8.50 3.81 -7.24
N SER A 130 8.66 3.31 -8.47
CA SER A 130 7.85 2.20 -9.00
C SER A 130 7.98 0.93 -8.15
N VAL A 131 9.18 0.64 -7.64
CA VAL A 131 9.44 -0.52 -6.77
C VAL A 131 8.69 -0.35 -5.43
N GLY A 132 8.79 0.83 -4.80
CA GLY A 132 8.10 1.13 -3.55
C GLY A 132 6.58 0.97 -3.67
N ASN A 133 6.01 1.58 -4.71
CA ASN A 133 4.57 1.51 -5.00
C ASN A 133 4.08 0.08 -5.27
N GLY A 134 4.95 -0.80 -5.81
CA GLY A 134 4.61 -2.20 -6.08
C GLY A 134 4.29 -3.01 -4.83
N GLY A 135 5.07 -2.87 -3.76
CA GLY A 135 4.82 -3.65 -2.53
C GLY A 135 3.71 -3.07 -1.65
N HIS A 136 3.34 -1.80 -1.83
CA HIS A 136 2.32 -1.17 -1.01
C HIS A 136 0.90 -1.62 -1.38
N LYS A 137 0.55 -1.61 -2.68
CA LYS A 137 -0.80 -1.91 -3.17
C LYS A 137 -1.41 -3.25 -2.76
N PRO A 138 -0.73 -4.41 -2.88
CA PRO A 138 -1.33 -5.69 -2.49
C PRO A 138 -1.45 -5.86 -0.97
N CYS A 139 -0.59 -5.18 -0.20
CA CYS A 139 -0.46 -5.41 1.23
C CYS A 139 -1.28 -4.42 2.06
N VAL A 140 -1.44 -3.17 1.62
CA VAL A 140 -2.14 -2.15 2.43
C VAL A 140 -3.63 -2.45 2.59
N GLN A 141 -4.26 -2.97 1.52
CA GLN A 141 -5.69 -3.29 1.51
C GLN A 141 -5.99 -4.44 2.47
N THR A 142 -5.17 -5.49 2.42
CA THR A 142 -5.29 -6.63 3.31
C THR A 142 -4.99 -6.23 4.74
N PHE A 143 -3.98 -5.39 4.98
CA PHE A 143 -3.66 -4.89 6.31
C PHE A 143 -4.72 -3.95 6.91
N ALA A 144 -5.37 -3.12 6.08
CA ALA A 144 -6.50 -2.29 6.49
C ALA A 144 -7.71 -3.15 6.87
N ALA A 145 -8.00 -4.18 6.08
CA ALA A 145 -9.05 -5.16 6.40
C ALA A 145 -8.72 -5.99 7.65
N ASP A 146 -7.43 -6.26 7.90
CA ASP A 146 -6.94 -6.95 9.10
C ASP A 146 -7.07 -6.08 10.38
N GLN A 147 -7.46 -4.80 10.27
CA GLN A 147 -7.75 -3.96 11.45
C GLN A 147 -9.09 -4.28 12.13
N PHE A 148 -9.98 -5.00 11.47
CA PHE A 148 -11.28 -5.41 12.00
C PHE A 148 -11.20 -6.87 12.45
N ALA A 149 -11.49 -7.14 13.74
CA ALA A 149 -11.53 -8.52 14.23
C ALA A 149 -12.76 -9.26 13.65
N GLU A 150 -12.73 -10.58 13.58
CA GLU A 150 -13.87 -11.37 13.08
C GLU A 150 -14.67 -12.05 14.20
N ASP A 151 -14.40 -11.65 15.45
CA ASP A 151 -14.90 -12.32 16.65
C ASP A 151 -16.38 -11.96 16.94
N THR A 152 -16.87 -10.83 16.43
CA THR A 152 -18.24 -10.34 16.63
C THR A 152 -18.96 -10.05 15.31
N LEU A 153 -20.30 -10.16 15.31
CA LEU A 153 -21.12 -9.83 14.13
C LEU A 153 -20.96 -8.34 13.73
N GLU A 154 -20.81 -7.44 14.71
CA GLU A 154 -20.64 -6.01 14.48
C GLU A 154 -19.33 -5.67 13.75
N GLU A 155 -18.22 -6.32 14.12
CA GLU A 155 -16.94 -6.11 13.43
C GLU A 155 -16.91 -6.73 12.02
N ARG A 156 -17.66 -7.82 11.81
CA ARG A 156 -17.85 -8.42 10.47
C ARG A 156 -18.64 -7.50 9.55
N ASP A 157 -19.70 -6.86 10.06
CA ASP A 157 -20.46 -5.84 9.33
C ASP A 157 -19.61 -4.60 9.07
N ALA A 158 -18.76 -4.19 10.03
CA ALA A 158 -17.81 -3.10 9.85
C ALA A 158 -16.78 -3.39 8.74
N LYS A 159 -16.22 -4.61 8.71
CA LYS A 159 -15.32 -5.07 7.65
C LYS A 159 -16.01 -5.09 6.28
N SER A 160 -17.27 -5.51 6.22
CA SER A 160 -18.09 -5.46 5.00
C SER A 160 -18.31 -4.01 4.52
N SER A 161 -18.64 -3.10 5.44
CA SER A 161 -18.78 -1.66 5.15
C SER A 161 -17.46 -1.05 4.66
N PHE A 162 -16.32 -1.44 5.23
CA PHE A 162 -14.99 -1.03 4.76
C PHE A 162 -14.76 -1.43 3.30
N PHE A 163 -15.07 -2.68 2.91
CA PHE A 163 -14.97 -3.10 1.51
C PHE A 163 -15.92 -2.33 0.60
N ASN A 164 -17.11 -1.97 1.09
CA ASN A 164 -18.08 -1.19 0.31
C ASN A 164 -17.62 0.26 0.08
N TRP A 165 -16.80 0.82 0.98
CA TRP A 165 -16.13 2.12 0.78
C TRP A 165 -14.91 2.03 -0.12
N TRP A 166 -14.30 0.85 -0.22
CA TRP A 166 -13.07 0.62 -0.98
C TRP A 166 -13.33 0.19 -2.43
N ALA A 167 -14.50 -0.40 -2.71
CA ALA A 167 -14.97 -0.79 -4.03
C ALA A 167 -15.40 0.43 -4.88
#